data_AF-A0A8W8JYL0-F1
#
_entry.id   AF-A0A8W8JYL0-F1
#
_cell.length_a   1.000
_cell.length_b   1.000
_cell.length_c   1.000
_cell.angle_alpha   90.00
_cell.angle_beta   90.00
_cell.angle_gamma   90.00
#
_symmetry.space_group_name_H-M   'P 1'
#
loop_
_entity.id
_entity.type
_entity.pdbx_description
1 polymer ?
#
loop_
_entity_poly.entity_id
_entity_poly.type
_entity_poly.pdbx_seq_one_letter_code
_entity_poly.pdbx_strand_id
1 'polypeptide(L)'
;QMQNTCISTNAVCEVQSFVTTFSSLSSFFWTSIIMVHIMMTLITQREWSTLRNRVIYHCVSWGVPLGITFLALSYDVLGEDFFTSTGPWCWIKGCLPNVFLWMTLTGKGWEILTYILTMTFYIIMKIHMWKKRLRFRDRSHHHLREEDELYIMIFFVIIILRAAGTIRFLYASVENINNSPGTFDLVLVHIQSFGDSAQAFANCILFCFRDTAVRQDLWNRVRGIGQPIRGDAPLLANTVN
;
A
#
# COMPACT_ATOMS: atom_id res chain seq x y z
N GLN A 1 -10.16 25.70 26.77
CA GLN A 1 -8.82 25.09 26.69
C GLN A 1 -8.52 24.43 25.34
N MET A 2 -9.48 23.78 24.66
CA MET A 2 -9.24 23.17 23.32
C MET A 2 -8.82 24.14 22.20
N GLN A 3 -9.16 25.43 22.30
CA GLN A 3 -8.94 26.39 21.22
C GLN A 3 -7.51 26.95 21.17
N ASN A 4 -6.78 26.97 22.30
CA ASN A 4 -5.41 27.50 22.36
C ASN A 4 -4.38 26.49 21.84
N THR A 5 -4.68 25.19 21.90
CA THR A 5 -3.81 24.11 21.41
C THR A 5 -3.88 23.92 19.89
N CYS A 6 -4.91 24.41 19.21
CA CYS A 6 -5.01 24.36 17.75
C CYS A 6 -3.96 25.24 17.04
N ILE A 7 -3.39 26.20 17.78
CA ILE A 7 -2.47 27.25 17.28
C ILE A 7 -1.00 26.85 17.49
N SER A 8 -0.69 25.94 18.41
CA SER A 8 0.68 25.56 18.80
C SER A 8 0.91 24.09 18.50
N THR A 9 1.22 23.76 17.24
CA THR A 9 1.72 22.43 16.88
C THR A 9 3.25 22.46 16.86
N ASN A 10 3.89 21.47 17.48
CA ASN A 10 5.34 21.32 17.39
C ASN A 10 5.75 21.07 15.92
N ALA A 11 6.72 21.80 15.39
CA ALA A 11 7.21 21.63 14.01
C ALA A 11 7.61 20.17 13.70
N VAL A 12 8.10 19.43 14.71
CA VAL A 12 8.42 17.99 14.58
C VAL A 12 7.17 17.16 14.29
N CYS A 13 6.06 17.48 14.97
CA CYS A 13 4.77 16.80 14.83
C CYS A 13 4.13 17.10 13.46
N GLU A 14 4.25 18.34 12.98
CA GLU A 14 3.80 18.74 11.65
C GLU A 14 4.60 18.05 10.54
N VAL A 15 5.93 18.04 10.64
CA VAL A 15 6.78 17.32 9.67
C VAL A 15 6.51 15.82 9.70
N GLN A 16 6.38 15.23 10.90
CA GLN A 16 6.04 13.81 11.05
C GLN A 16 4.69 13.50 10.39
N SER A 17 3.65 14.28 10.67
CA SER A 17 2.31 14.07 10.11
C SER A 17 2.30 14.24 8.59
N PHE A 18 3.06 15.19 8.05
CA PHE A 18 3.24 15.33 6.60
C PHE A 18 3.86 14.07 5.99
N VAL A 19 5.01 13.62 6.52
CA VAL A 19 5.75 12.47 5.98
C VAL A 19 4.95 11.19 6.09
N THR A 20 4.32 10.92 7.24
CA THR A 20 3.53 9.70 7.45
C THR A 20 2.28 9.67 6.59
N THR A 21 1.59 10.81 6.42
CA THR A 21 0.43 10.93 5.54
C THR A 21 0.82 10.71 4.09
N PHE A 22 1.89 11.37 3.63
CA PHE A 22 2.37 11.24 2.25
C PHE A 22 2.78 9.80 1.93
N SER A 23 3.58 9.20 2.83
CA SER A 23 4.04 7.83 2.68
C SER A 23 2.87 6.83 2.67
N SER A 24 1.88 7.03 3.54
CA SER A 24 0.71 6.15 3.61
C SER A 24 -0.15 6.25 2.35
N LEU A 25 -0.46 7.46 1.91
CA LEU A 25 -1.19 7.69 0.66
C LEU A 25 -0.44 7.10 -0.53
N SER A 26 0.85 7.38 -0.67
CA SER A 26 1.66 6.82 -1.76
C SER A 26 1.65 5.29 -1.75
N SER A 27 1.74 4.67 -0.57
CA SER A 27 1.62 3.21 -0.46
C SER A 27 0.28 2.70 -0.98
N PHE A 28 -0.85 3.35 -0.65
CA PHE A 28 -2.17 2.94 -1.13
C PHE A 28 -2.28 3.03 -2.66
N PHE A 29 -1.76 4.12 -3.25
CA PHE A 29 -1.77 4.29 -4.70
C PHE A 29 -0.86 3.27 -5.39
N TRP A 30 0.35 3.04 -4.88
CA TRP A 30 1.25 2.01 -5.41
C TRP A 30 0.62 0.61 -5.37
N THR A 31 0.07 0.21 -4.22
CA THR A 31 -0.62 -1.07 -4.07
C THR A 31 -1.78 -1.21 -5.06
N SER A 32 -2.58 -0.15 -5.23
CA SER A 32 -3.71 -0.14 -6.18
C SER A 32 -3.25 -0.27 -7.63
N ILE A 33 -2.22 0.47 -8.03
CA ILE A 33 -1.69 0.41 -9.39
C ILE A 33 -1.04 -0.95 -9.68
N ILE A 34 -0.26 -1.50 -8.74
CA ILE A 34 0.35 -2.83 -8.87
C ILE A 34 -0.75 -3.88 -9.05
N MET A 35 -1.81 -3.82 -8.24
CA MET A 35 -2.96 -4.72 -8.36
C MET A 35 -3.62 -4.64 -9.74
N VAL A 36 -3.90 -3.44 -10.23
CA VAL A 36 -4.49 -3.24 -11.56
C VAL A 36 -3.56 -3.74 -12.67
N HIS A 37 -2.26 -3.47 -12.55
CA HIS A 37 -1.26 -3.93 -13.51
C HIS A 37 -1.19 -5.45 -13.59
N ILE A 38 -1.14 -6.13 -12.43
CA ILE A 38 -1.16 -7.59 -12.34
C ILE A 38 -2.47 -8.12 -12.95
N MET A 39 -3.61 -7.54 -12.58
CA MET A 39 -4.91 -7.93 -13.14
C MET A 39 -4.95 -7.86 -14.67
N MET A 40 -4.52 -6.73 -15.24
CA MET A 40 -4.55 -6.53 -16.69
C MET A 40 -3.58 -7.47 -17.41
N THR A 41 -2.43 -7.74 -16.82
CA THR A 41 -1.45 -8.69 -17.35
C THR A 41 -2.00 -10.11 -17.32
N LEU A 42 -2.64 -10.53 -16.22
CA LEU A 42 -3.22 -11.87 -16.08
C LEU A 42 -4.44 -12.08 -17.01
N ILE A 43 -5.31 -11.09 -17.16
CA ILE A 43 -6.51 -11.23 -18.00
C ILE A 43 -6.16 -11.16 -19.49
N THR A 44 -5.28 -10.23 -19.87
CA THR A 44 -4.95 -9.97 -21.28
C THR A 44 -3.82 -10.87 -21.79
N GLN A 45 -3.02 -11.47 -20.88
CA GLN A 45 -1.82 -12.24 -21.24
C GLN A 45 -0.85 -11.43 -22.12
N ARG A 46 -0.80 -10.12 -21.91
CA ARG A 46 0.04 -9.17 -22.65
C ARG A 46 0.84 -8.32 -21.66
N GLU A 47 2.06 -7.95 -22.03
CA GLU A 47 2.84 -7.01 -21.23
C GLU A 47 2.25 -5.58 -21.35
N TRP A 48 1.82 -5.02 -20.22
CA TRP A 48 1.29 -3.65 -20.13
C TRP A 48 2.34 -2.62 -19.68
N SER A 49 3.60 -3.04 -19.51
CA SER A 49 4.70 -2.26 -18.94
C SER A 49 5.41 -1.34 -19.97
N THR A 50 4.64 -0.63 -20.78
CA THR A 50 5.18 0.38 -21.72
C THR A 50 5.75 1.57 -20.94
N LEU A 51 6.76 2.26 -21.48
CA LEU A 51 7.37 3.44 -20.85
C LEU A 51 6.34 4.49 -20.44
N ARG A 52 5.36 4.77 -21.32
CA ARG A 52 4.26 5.69 -21.05
C ARG A 52 3.45 5.28 -19.81
N ASN A 53 3.10 4.00 -19.70
CA ASN A 53 2.33 3.52 -18.56
C ASN A 53 3.14 3.62 -17.26
N ARG A 54 4.44 3.30 -17.30
CA ARG A 54 5.33 3.47 -16.13
C ARG A 54 5.38 4.92 -15.66
N VAL A 55 5.52 5.88 -16.58
CA VAL A 55 5.50 7.31 -16.25
C VAL A 55 4.17 7.70 -15.60
N ILE A 56 3.05 7.26 -16.17
CA ILE A 56 1.71 7.51 -15.59
C ILE A 56 1.62 6.94 -14.16
N TYR A 57 2.10 5.72 -13.94
CA TYR A 57 2.09 5.09 -12.62
C TYR A 57 2.88 5.91 -11.58
N HIS A 58 4.07 6.38 -11.94
CA HIS A 58 4.88 7.24 -11.06
C HIS A 58 4.21 8.60 -10.81
N CYS A 59 3.68 9.24 -11.86
CA CYS A 59 3.00 10.52 -11.73
C CYS A 59 1.78 10.42 -10.81
N VAL A 60 0.99 9.35 -10.91
CA VAL A 60 -0.20 9.15 -10.08
C VAL A 60 0.19 8.78 -8.64
N SER A 61 1.07 7.78 -8.45
CA SER A 61 1.41 7.27 -7.11
C SER A 61 2.27 8.20 -6.27
N TRP A 62 2.93 9.18 -6.87
CA TRP A 62 3.68 10.21 -6.14
C TRP A 62 2.97 11.56 -6.18
N GLY A 63 2.52 11.98 -7.37
CA GLY A 63 1.96 13.32 -7.57
C GLY A 63 0.63 13.53 -6.86
N VAL A 64 -0.30 12.56 -6.91
CA VAL A 64 -1.59 12.71 -6.23
C VAL A 64 -1.42 12.73 -4.70
N PRO A 65 -0.66 11.81 -4.07
CA PRO A 65 -0.34 11.90 -2.65
C PRO A 65 0.38 13.19 -2.23
N LEU A 66 1.35 13.66 -3.02
CA LEU A 66 2.01 14.94 -2.76
C LEU A 66 0.99 16.08 -2.81
N GLY A 67 0.13 16.13 -3.83
CA GLY A 67 -0.89 17.16 -3.96
C GLY A 67 -1.85 17.19 -2.76
N ILE A 68 -2.35 16.03 -2.33
CA ILE A 68 -3.25 15.92 -1.16
C ILE A 68 -2.55 16.36 0.13
N THR A 69 -1.30 15.94 0.34
CA THR A 69 -0.56 16.30 1.55
C THR A 69 -0.13 17.76 1.60
N PHE A 70 0.29 18.34 0.48
CA PHE A 70 0.53 19.78 0.37
C PHE A 70 -0.74 20.59 0.57
N LEU A 71 -1.89 20.11 0.07
CA LEU A 71 -3.17 20.74 0.34
C LEU A 71 -3.43 20.73 1.86
N ALA A 72 -3.30 19.60 2.53
CA ALA A 72 -3.47 19.49 3.97
C ALA A 72 -2.50 20.41 4.75
N LEU A 73 -1.25 20.52 4.31
CA LEU A 73 -0.28 21.44 4.88
C LEU A 73 -0.69 22.91 4.70
N SER A 74 -1.15 23.28 3.49
CA SER A 74 -1.54 24.67 3.17
C SER A 74 -2.77 25.17 3.94
N TYR A 75 -3.66 24.25 4.33
CA TYR A 75 -4.82 24.55 5.18
C TYR A 75 -4.51 24.44 6.68
N ASP A 76 -3.24 24.22 7.06
CA ASP A 76 -2.79 24.10 8.45
C ASP A 76 -3.58 23.04 9.25
N VAL A 77 -3.95 21.93 8.58
CA VAL A 77 -4.74 20.86 9.20
C VAL A 77 -3.90 19.74 9.80
N LEU A 78 -2.61 19.69 9.47
CA LEU A 78 -1.67 18.69 9.97
C LEU A 78 -1.19 19.05 11.38
N GLY A 79 -1.14 18.08 12.29
CA GLY A 79 -0.63 18.33 13.63
C GLY A 79 -1.08 17.34 14.70
N GLU A 80 -1.06 17.81 15.95
CA GLU A 80 -1.39 17.00 17.12
C GLU A 80 -2.85 16.59 17.09
N ASP A 81 -3.06 15.28 17.17
CA ASP A 81 -4.36 14.67 17.23
C ASP A 81 -4.80 14.57 18.70
N PHE A 82 -5.43 15.63 19.21
CA PHE A 82 -6.02 15.61 20.56
C PHE A 82 -7.21 14.64 20.70
N PHE A 83 -7.55 13.91 19.64
CA PHE A 83 -8.50 12.80 19.70
C PHE A 83 -7.81 11.59 20.31
N THR A 84 -8.32 11.14 21.45
CA THR A 84 -8.00 9.85 22.05
C THR A 84 -8.19 8.69 21.08
N SER A 85 -8.95 8.84 19.99
CA SER A 85 -9.33 7.83 18.97
C SER A 85 -8.36 7.69 17.78
N THR A 86 -7.41 8.60 17.60
CA THR A 86 -6.24 8.40 16.73
C THR A 86 -5.06 8.02 17.64
N GLY A 87 -3.99 7.42 17.10
CA GLY A 87 -2.94 6.83 17.94
C GLY A 87 -2.13 7.89 18.73
N PRO A 88 -1.01 7.53 19.36
CA PRO A 88 -0.09 8.52 19.95
C PRO A 88 0.75 9.26 18.87
N TRP A 89 0.24 9.41 17.65
CA TRP A 89 0.99 9.84 16.46
C TRP A 89 0.32 11.05 15.80
N CYS A 90 1.12 12.04 15.43
CA CYS A 90 0.60 13.23 14.77
C CYS A 90 -0.02 12.91 13.41
N TRP A 91 -1.19 13.48 13.14
CA TRP A 91 -1.88 13.31 11.87
C TRP A 91 -2.73 14.54 11.50
N ILE A 92 -3.97 14.64 12.00
CA ILE A 92 -4.90 15.73 11.72
C ILE A 92 -5.32 16.39 13.03
N LYS A 93 -5.26 17.73 13.09
CA LYS A 93 -5.62 18.49 14.28
C LYS A 93 -7.06 18.19 14.71
N GLY A 94 -7.23 17.69 15.94
CA GLY A 94 -8.53 17.26 16.43
C GLY A 94 -9.55 18.38 16.70
N CYS A 95 -9.07 19.62 16.80
CA CYS A 95 -9.87 20.81 17.06
C CYS A 95 -10.58 21.39 15.82
N LEU A 96 -10.40 20.78 14.63
CA LEU A 96 -11.02 21.25 13.39
C LEU A 96 -12.51 20.86 13.30
N PRO A 97 -13.40 21.76 12.84
CA PRO A 97 -14.83 21.45 12.70
C PRO A 97 -15.12 20.39 11.62
N ASN A 98 -14.24 20.26 10.63
CA ASN A 98 -14.37 19.30 9.52
C ASN A 98 -13.33 18.17 9.62
N VAL A 99 -12.91 17.80 10.83
CA VAL A 99 -11.83 16.83 11.06
C VAL A 99 -12.06 15.49 10.34
N PHE A 100 -13.28 14.93 10.40
CA PHE A 100 -13.60 13.65 9.76
C PHE A 100 -13.48 13.70 8.23
N LEU A 101 -13.81 14.84 7.61
CA LEU A 101 -13.64 15.04 6.18
C LEU A 101 -12.15 15.02 5.82
N TRP A 102 -11.33 15.74 6.58
CA TRP A 102 -9.88 15.77 6.40
C TRP A 102 -9.26 14.39 6.62
N MET A 103 -9.60 13.69 7.69
CA MET A 103 -9.15 12.32 7.96
C MET A 103 -9.55 11.32 6.85
N THR A 104 -10.74 11.50 6.28
CA THR A 104 -11.20 10.69 5.14
C THR A 104 -10.38 10.99 3.89
N LEU A 105 -10.16 12.27 3.58
CA LEU A 105 -9.44 12.72 2.39
C LEU A 105 -7.94 12.38 2.44
N THR A 106 -7.31 12.50 3.60
CA THR A 106 -5.86 12.32 3.77
C THR A 106 -5.45 10.89 4.12
N GLY A 107 -6.40 9.97 4.30
CA GLY A 107 -6.06 8.58 4.59
C GLY A 107 -7.23 7.61 4.51
N LYS A 108 -8.21 7.71 5.40
CA LYS A 108 -9.18 6.62 5.66
C LYS A 108 -10.07 6.30 4.47
N GLY A 109 -10.41 7.29 3.64
CA GLY A 109 -11.15 7.08 2.40
C GLY A 109 -10.36 6.23 1.39
N TRP A 110 -9.05 6.48 1.26
CA TRP A 110 -8.18 5.71 0.37
C TRP A 110 -7.95 4.29 0.88
N GLU A 111 -7.82 4.12 2.20
CA GLU A 111 -7.76 2.82 2.85
C GLU A 111 -9.01 1.98 2.51
N ILE A 112 -10.21 2.52 2.70
CA ILE A 112 -11.46 1.84 2.35
C ILE A 112 -11.55 1.55 0.85
N LEU A 113 -11.14 2.49 0.00
CA LEU A 113 -11.10 2.30 -1.45
C LEU A 113 -10.19 1.12 -1.83
N THR A 114 -9.02 0.98 -1.21
CA THR A 114 -8.12 -0.16 -1.47
C THR A 114 -8.75 -1.50 -1.10
N TYR A 115 -9.58 -1.56 -0.05
CA TYR A 115 -10.32 -2.79 0.30
C TYR A 115 -11.33 -3.16 -0.76
N ILE A 116 -12.10 -2.18 -1.25
CA ILE A 116 -13.10 -2.38 -2.31
C ILE A 116 -12.38 -2.89 -3.57
N LEU A 117 -11.31 -2.21 -3.99
CA LEU A 117 -10.54 -2.62 -5.15
C LEU A 117 -9.97 -4.03 -4.99
N THR A 118 -9.45 -4.38 -3.81
CA THR A 118 -8.95 -5.72 -3.50
C THR A 118 -10.04 -6.78 -3.63
N MET A 119 -11.23 -6.53 -3.08
CA MET A 119 -12.34 -7.48 -3.20
C MET A 119 -12.81 -7.65 -4.64
N THR A 120 -12.91 -6.55 -5.40
CA THR A 120 -13.26 -6.64 -6.82
C THR A 120 -12.24 -7.46 -7.59
N PHE A 121 -10.94 -7.25 -7.35
CA PHE A 121 -9.87 -8.02 -7.96
C PHE A 121 -9.98 -9.52 -7.63
N TYR A 122 -10.19 -9.86 -6.36
CA TYR A 122 -10.37 -11.25 -5.93
C TYR A 122 -11.55 -11.94 -6.63
N ILE A 123 -12.71 -11.28 -6.69
CA ILE A 123 -13.91 -11.81 -7.36
C ILE A 123 -13.65 -12.03 -8.85
N ILE A 124 -13.07 -11.04 -9.54
CA ILE A 124 -12.73 -11.11 -10.97
C ILE A 124 -11.79 -12.29 -11.23
N MET A 125 -10.74 -12.44 -10.42
CA MET A 125 -9.78 -13.54 -10.54
C MET A 125 -10.44 -14.90 -10.34
N LYS A 126 -11.30 -15.06 -9.33
CA LYS A 126 -12.03 -16.32 -9.11
C LYS A 126 -12.96 -16.66 -10.28
N ILE A 127 -13.68 -15.67 -10.82
CA ILE A 127 -14.53 -15.85 -12.00
C ILE A 127 -13.68 -16.23 -13.21
N HIS A 128 -12.54 -15.56 -13.43
CA HIS A 128 -11.64 -15.85 -14.54
C HIS A 128 -11.10 -17.28 -14.48
N MET A 129 -10.60 -17.69 -13.31
CA MET A 129 -10.10 -19.06 -13.07
C MET A 129 -11.20 -20.11 -13.25
N TRP A 130 -12.42 -19.85 -12.74
CA TRP A 130 -13.55 -20.76 -12.90
C TRP A 130 -13.93 -20.92 -14.37
N LYS A 131 -14.05 -19.82 -15.13
CA LYS A 131 -14.29 -19.85 -16.58
C LYS A 131 -13.17 -20.57 -17.34
N LYS A 132 -11.91 -20.41 -16.92
CA LYS A 132 -10.77 -21.10 -17.55
C LYS A 132 -10.82 -22.61 -17.28
N ARG A 133 -11.15 -23.04 -16.06
CA ARG A 133 -11.33 -24.45 -15.69
C ARG A 133 -12.49 -25.10 -16.46
N LEU A 134 -13.59 -24.38 -16.68
CA LEU A 134 -14.70 -24.88 -17.50
C LEU A 134 -14.29 -25.06 -18.98
N ARG A 135 -13.46 -24.16 -19.52
CA ARG A 135 -12.99 -24.24 -20.92
C ARG A 135 -11.91 -25.31 -21.14
N PHE A 136 -11.06 -25.57 -20.16
CA PHE A 136 -9.94 -26.51 -20.27
C PHE A 136 -10.09 -27.61 -19.21
N ARG A 137 -10.94 -28.60 -19.50
CA ARG A 137 -11.21 -29.73 -18.60
C ARG A 137 -10.06 -30.76 -18.52
N ASP A 138 -9.02 -30.67 -19.37
CA ASP A 138 -8.13 -31.82 -19.61
C ASP A 138 -6.62 -31.56 -19.90
N ARG A 139 -6.01 -30.42 -19.53
CA ARG A 139 -4.53 -30.31 -19.60
C ARG A 139 -3.91 -29.58 -18.42
N SER A 140 -3.02 -30.31 -17.73
CA SER A 140 -1.93 -29.91 -16.83
C SER A 140 -1.96 -28.44 -16.37
N HIS A 141 -2.64 -28.22 -15.24
CA HIS A 141 -3.00 -26.91 -14.69
C HIS A 141 -2.27 -26.57 -13.38
N HIS A 142 -1.06 -27.10 -13.16
CA HIS A 142 -0.37 -26.95 -11.88
C HIS A 142 0.54 -25.71 -11.78
N HIS A 143 1.20 -25.27 -12.85
CA HIS A 143 2.25 -24.25 -12.71
C HIS A 143 1.75 -22.79 -12.61
N LEU A 144 0.67 -22.44 -13.31
CA LEU A 144 0.08 -21.08 -13.24
C LEU A 144 -0.71 -20.82 -11.95
N ARG A 145 -1.04 -21.86 -11.17
CA ARG A 145 -1.97 -21.73 -10.04
C ARG A 145 -1.31 -21.24 -8.75
N GLU A 146 -0.05 -21.58 -8.53
CA GLU A 146 0.65 -21.28 -7.28
C GLU A 146 1.12 -19.82 -7.21
N GLU A 147 1.58 -19.25 -8.32
CA GLU A 147 2.03 -17.85 -8.38
C GLU A 147 0.84 -16.87 -8.27
N ASP A 148 -0.30 -17.17 -8.92
CA ASP A 148 -1.51 -16.34 -8.87
C ASP A 148 -2.15 -16.31 -7.46
N GLU A 149 -2.15 -17.44 -6.74
CA GLU A 149 -2.66 -17.52 -5.35
C GLU A 149 -1.78 -16.70 -4.39
N LEU A 150 -0.48 -16.66 -4.65
CA LEU A 150 0.49 -15.90 -3.86
C LEU A 150 0.18 -14.39 -3.91
N TYR A 151 -0.09 -13.83 -5.09
CA TYR A 151 -0.44 -12.42 -5.26
C TYR A 151 -1.76 -12.05 -4.60
N ILE A 152 -2.74 -12.94 -4.60
CA ILE A 152 -4.02 -12.73 -3.90
C ILE A 152 -3.79 -12.67 -2.37
N MET A 153 -2.93 -13.54 -1.82
CA MET A 153 -2.61 -13.57 -0.39
C MET A 153 -2.00 -12.24 0.10
N ILE A 154 -1.25 -11.53 -0.76
CA ILE A 154 -0.65 -10.22 -0.45
C ILE A 154 -1.74 -9.23 -0.02
N PHE A 155 -2.81 -9.13 -0.80
CA PHE A 155 -3.84 -8.15 -0.54
C PHE A 155 -4.70 -8.48 0.69
N PHE A 156 -4.88 -9.77 1.00
CA PHE A 156 -5.55 -10.18 2.24
C PHE A 156 -4.75 -9.80 3.50
N VAL A 157 -3.42 -9.94 3.46
CA VAL A 157 -2.56 -9.51 4.58
C VAL A 157 -2.71 -8.01 4.82
N ILE A 158 -2.76 -7.20 3.76
CA ILE A 158 -2.94 -5.75 3.86
C ILE A 158 -4.28 -5.40 4.52
N ILE A 159 -5.37 -6.09 4.16
CA ILE A 159 -6.70 -5.87 4.77
C ILE A 159 -6.66 -6.17 6.27
N ILE A 160 -6.11 -7.32 6.67
CA ILE A 160 -6.07 -7.74 8.07
C ILE A 160 -5.27 -6.75 8.92
N LEU A 161 -4.11 -6.32 8.43
CA LEU A 161 -3.24 -5.39 9.14
C LEU A 161 -3.87 -4.00 9.32
N ARG A 162 -4.76 -3.58 8.42
CA ARG A 162 -5.36 -2.24 8.44
C ARG A 162 -6.77 -2.20 9.06
N ALA A 163 -7.45 -3.34 9.15
CA ALA A 163 -8.84 -3.43 9.63
C ALA A 163 -9.07 -2.79 11.01
N ALA A 164 -8.14 -2.95 11.96
CA ALA A 164 -8.28 -2.38 13.30
C ALA A 164 -8.38 -0.85 13.27
N GLY A 165 -7.57 -0.18 12.44
CA GLY A 165 -7.61 1.27 12.28
C GLY A 165 -8.88 1.76 11.58
N THR A 166 -9.44 0.98 10.65
CA THR A 166 -10.73 1.32 10.01
C THR A 166 -11.89 1.17 11.00
N ILE A 167 -11.92 0.07 11.76
CA ILE A 167 -12.95 -0.19 12.77
C ILE A 167 -12.97 0.93 13.79
N ARG A 168 -11.79 1.36 14.26
CA ARG A 168 -11.66 2.47 15.20
C ARG A 168 -12.14 3.81 14.63
N PHE A 169 -11.81 4.12 13.38
CA PHE A 169 -12.29 5.33 12.71
C PHE A 169 -13.82 5.35 12.56
N LEU A 170 -14.43 4.22 12.17
CA LEU A 170 -15.88 4.09 12.08
C LEU A 170 -16.54 4.20 13.45
N TYR A 171 -15.97 3.55 14.46
CA TYR A 171 -16.43 3.63 15.85
C TYR A 171 -16.42 5.08 16.34
N ALA A 172 -15.31 5.80 16.16
CA ALA A 172 -15.17 7.21 16.51
C ALA A 172 -16.08 8.15 15.70
N SER A 173 -16.49 7.75 14.48
CA SER A 173 -17.44 8.51 13.66
C SER A 173 -18.88 8.33 14.12
N VAL A 174 -19.21 7.22 14.77
CA VAL A 174 -20.56 6.86 15.24
C VAL A 174 -20.79 7.24 16.69
N GLU A 175 -19.78 7.07 17.56
CA GLU A 175 -19.89 7.42 18.97
C GLU A 175 -19.67 8.93 19.17
N ASN A 176 -20.70 9.63 19.64
CA ASN A 176 -20.61 11.04 20.01
C ASN A 176 -19.66 11.21 21.21
N ILE A 177 -18.85 12.27 21.17
CA ILE A 177 -17.60 12.60 21.88
C ILE A 177 -17.65 12.58 23.44
N ASN A 178 -18.74 12.13 24.07
CA ASN A 178 -18.96 12.29 25.51
C ASN A 178 -18.56 11.08 26.37
N ASN A 179 -18.10 9.98 25.79
CA ASN A 179 -17.65 8.82 26.57
C ASN A 179 -16.13 8.79 26.68
N SER A 180 -15.64 8.63 27.91
CA SER A 180 -14.23 8.33 28.19
C SER A 180 -13.79 7.09 27.42
N PRO A 181 -12.56 7.05 26.88
CA PRO A 181 -12.07 5.91 26.09
C PRO A 181 -12.17 4.63 26.91
N GLY A 182 -13.06 3.73 26.49
CA GLY A 182 -13.21 2.42 27.12
C GLY A 182 -12.02 1.52 26.82
N THR A 183 -11.89 0.44 27.59
CA THR A 183 -10.85 -0.59 27.40
C THR A 183 -10.78 -1.12 25.96
N PHE A 184 -11.93 -1.15 25.26
CA PHE A 184 -12.01 -1.56 23.86
C PHE A 184 -11.27 -0.63 22.90
N ASP A 185 -11.41 0.68 23.05
CA ASP A 185 -10.72 1.67 22.21
C ASP A 185 -9.21 1.58 22.43
N LEU A 186 -8.76 1.43 23.68
CA LEU A 186 -7.35 1.25 24.02
C LEU A 186 -6.72 0.01 23.35
N VAL A 187 -7.42 -1.12 23.37
CA VAL A 187 -6.96 -2.34 22.68
C VAL A 187 -6.87 -2.11 21.17
N LEU A 188 -7.84 -1.42 20.58
CA LEU A 188 -7.82 -1.07 19.16
C LEU A 188 -6.64 -0.15 18.79
N VAL A 189 -6.25 0.81 19.65
CA VAL A 189 -5.04 1.64 19.45
C VAL A 189 -3.81 0.77 19.22
N HIS A 190 -3.60 -0.20 20.11
CA HIS A 190 -2.40 -1.02 20.11
C HIS A 190 -2.33 -1.92 18.87
N ILE A 191 -3.47 -2.55 18.54
CA ILE A 191 -3.57 -3.40 17.35
C ILE A 191 -3.39 -2.55 16.08
N GLN A 192 -4.00 -1.37 16.02
CA GLN A 192 -3.83 -0.43 14.91
C GLN A 192 -2.35 -0.01 14.76
N SER A 193 -1.71 0.41 15.85
CA SER A 193 -0.33 0.88 15.84
C SER A 193 0.63 -0.20 15.33
N PHE A 194 0.39 -1.44 15.75
CA PHE A 194 1.13 -2.60 15.25
C PHE A 194 0.84 -2.87 13.77
N GLY A 195 -0.44 -2.91 13.39
CA GLY A 195 -0.89 -3.24 12.05
C GLY A 195 -0.44 -2.24 10.98
N ASP A 196 -0.57 -0.94 11.26
CA ASP A 196 -0.13 0.14 10.36
C ASP A 196 1.39 0.06 10.11
N SER A 197 2.18 -0.23 11.14
CA SER A 197 3.63 -0.41 11.02
C SER A 197 4.02 -1.70 10.28
N ALA A 198 3.30 -2.79 10.57
CA ALA A 198 3.54 -4.10 9.99
C ALA A 198 3.22 -4.14 8.49
N GLN A 199 2.39 -3.24 7.96
CA GLN A 199 2.04 -3.22 6.55
C GLN A 199 3.24 -2.88 5.65
N ALA A 200 4.04 -1.86 6.03
CA ALA A 200 5.25 -1.52 5.28
C ALA A 200 6.25 -2.69 5.29
N PHE A 201 6.37 -3.36 6.44
CA PHE A 201 7.19 -4.56 6.60
C PHE A 201 6.69 -5.73 5.74
N ALA A 202 5.38 -5.97 5.72
CA ALA A 202 4.76 -7.01 4.89
C ALA A 202 5.01 -6.73 3.40
N ASN A 203 4.80 -5.49 2.93
CA ASN A 203 5.11 -5.11 1.55
C ASN A 203 6.58 -5.39 1.20
N CYS A 204 7.52 -5.03 2.09
CA CYS A 204 8.94 -5.31 1.90
C CYS A 204 9.21 -6.81 1.75
N ILE A 205 8.67 -7.64 2.65
CA ILE A 205 8.87 -9.09 2.60
C ILE A 205 8.38 -9.68 1.30
N LEU A 206 7.18 -9.26 0.90
CA LEU A 206 6.49 -9.80 -0.25
C LEU A 206 7.22 -9.50 -1.56
N PHE A 207 7.68 -8.26 -1.76
CA PHE A 207 8.37 -7.88 -3.00
C PHE A 207 9.86 -8.22 -3.00
N CYS A 208 10.57 -8.14 -1.86
CA CYS A 208 12.02 -8.34 -1.85
C CYS A 208 12.42 -9.81 -1.70
N PHE A 209 11.71 -10.58 -0.87
CA PHE A 209 12.12 -11.96 -0.54
C PHE A 209 11.26 -13.02 -1.22
N ARG A 210 9.97 -12.74 -1.45
CA ARG A 210 9.03 -13.74 -1.98
C ARG A 210 8.87 -13.70 -3.50
N ASP A 211 9.19 -12.57 -4.13
CA ASP A 211 9.25 -12.47 -5.58
C ASP A 211 10.41 -13.31 -6.12
N THR A 212 10.09 -14.33 -6.91
CA THR A 212 11.07 -15.29 -7.42
C THR A 212 12.08 -14.64 -8.35
N ALA A 213 11.67 -13.65 -9.15
CA ALA A 213 12.55 -12.96 -10.09
C ALA A 213 13.53 -12.05 -9.36
N VAL A 214 13.06 -11.27 -8.38
CA VAL A 214 13.92 -10.44 -7.54
C VAL A 214 14.89 -11.29 -6.73
N ARG A 215 14.41 -12.38 -6.11
CA ARG A 215 15.25 -13.29 -5.33
C ARG A 215 16.33 -13.94 -6.20
N GLN A 216 15.98 -14.36 -7.42
CA GLN A 216 16.95 -14.95 -8.37
C GLN A 216 17.98 -13.92 -8.82
N ASP A 217 17.59 -12.69 -9.16
CA ASP A 217 18.53 -11.64 -9.54
C ASP A 217 19.47 -11.28 -8.37
N LEU A 218 18.92 -11.11 -7.16
CA LEU A 218 19.70 -10.84 -5.95
C LEU A 218 20.71 -11.96 -5.69
N TRP A 219 20.26 -13.22 -5.78
CA TRP A 219 21.10 -14.39 -5.57
C TRP A 219 22.19 -14.52 -6.65
N ASN A 220 21.86 -14.19 -7.90
CA ASN A 220 22.82 -14.16 -9.01
C ASN A 220 23.88 -13.07 -8.82
N ARG A 221 23.51 -11.88 -8.34
CA ARG A 221 24.46 -10.81 -7.99
C ARG A 221 25.36 -11.22 -6.82
N VAL A 222 24.80 -11.81 -5.77
CA VAL A 222 25.56 -12.30 -4.60
C VAL A 222 26.54 -13.41 -5.01
N ARG A 223 26.15 -14.33 -5.89
CA ARG A 223 27.05 -15.35 -6.46
C ARG A 223 28.06 -14.77 -7.45
N GLY A 224 27.68 -13.75 -8.22
CA GLY A 224 28.53 -13.06 -9.19
C GLY A 224 29.64 -12.22 -8.56
N ILE A 225 29.45 -11.74 -7.32
CA ILE A 225 30.50 -11.10 -6.51
C ILE A 225 31.65 -12.08 -6.18
N GLY A 226 31.44 -13.39 -6.35
CA GLY A 226 32.47 -14.43 -6.19
C GLY A 226 33.11 -14.93 -7.48
N GLN A 227 32.76 -14.41 -8.66
CA GLN A 227 33.41 -14.79 -9.92
C GLN A 227 34.40 -13.71 -10.36
N PRO A 228 35.70 -14.05 -10.55
CA PRO A 228 36.63 -13.09 -11.11
C PRO A 228 36.15 -12.70 -12.51
N ILE A 229 36.22 -11.40 -12.80
CA ILE A 229 35.97 -10.82 -14.12
C ILE A 229 36.85 -11.61 -15.11
N ARG A 230 36.23 -12.55 -15.85
CA ARG A 230 36.89 -13.19 -16.99
C ARG A 230 36.97 -12.11 -18.06
N GLY A 231 38.15 -11.52 -18.18
CA GLY A 231 38.46 -10.48 -19.14
C GLY A 231 38.07 -10.89 -20.56
N ASP A 232 37.56 -9.90 -21.27
CA ASP A 232 37.69 -9.63 -22.69
C ASP A 232 37.56 -10.84 -23.64
N ALA A 233 36.41 -10.89 -24.30
CA ALA A 233 36.31 -11.52 -25.60
C ALA A 233 37.26 -10.84 -26.61
N PRO A 234 37.78 -11.61 -27.58
CA PRO A 234 37.83 -11.12 -28.94
C PRO A 234 36.74 -11.79 -29.78
N LEU A 235 35.93 -10.92 -30.38
CA LEU A 235 35.09 -11.20 -31.53
C LEU A 235 35.92 -11.70 -32.73
N LEU A 236 35.28 -12.56 -33.52
CA LEU A 236 35.46 -12.80 -34.97
C LEU A 236 36.76 -13.49 -35.43
N ALA A 237 36.63 -14.77 -35.79
CA ALA A 237 37.12 -15.30 -37.07
C ALA A 237 36.51 -16.68 -37.38
N ASN A 238 36.12 -16.86 -38.64
CA ASN A 238 35.92 -18.13 -39.37
C ASN A 238 34.52 -18.78 -39.26
N THR A 239 33.82 -19.14 -40.35
CA THR A 239 34.13 -19.12 -41.79
C THR A 239 32.83 -19.35 -42.55
N VAL A 240 32.64 -18.60 -43.64
CA VAL A 240 31.78 -18.98 -44.77
C VAL A 240 32.50 -20.10 -45.53
N ASN A 241 31.85 -21.25 -45.68
CA ASN A 241 31.74 -22.09 -46.88
C ASN A 241 31.00 -23.38 -46.53
#